data_AF-A0A523VI47-F1
#
_entry.id   AF-A0A523VI47-F1
#
_cell.length_a   1.000
_cell.length_b   1.000
_cell.length_c   1.000
_cell.angle_alpha   90.00
_cell.angle_beta   90.00
_cell.angle_gamma   90.00
#
_symmetry.space_group_name_H-M   'P 1'
#
loop_
_entity.id
_entity.type
_entity.pdbx_description
1 polymer ?
#
loop_
_entity_poly.entity_id
_entity_poly.type
_entity_poly.pdbx_seq_one_letter_code
_entity_poly.pdbx_strand_id
1 'polypeptide(L)' 'MSLLEHLDELRGRLLKAVIALVLGIVVGAFITEPVLHELIAPLGGLRPYAESPTAPPAALYKLSAGIGLSIARPVLMYP' A
#
# COMPACT_ATOMS: atom_id res chain seq x y z
N MET A 1 -4.99 -24.92 23.79
CA MET A 1 -3.97 -24.21 22.99
C MET A 1 -2.92 -23.68 23.95
N SER A 2 -1.69 -24.17 23.86
CA SER A 2 -0.55 -23.56 24.55
C SER A 2 -0.21 -22.20 23.90
N LEU A 3 0.54 -21.34 24.61
CA LEU A 3 1.01 -20.06 24.04
C LEU A 3 1.85 -20.26 22.77
N LEU A 4 2.60 -21.37 22.70
CA LEU A 4 3.44 -21.69 21.55
C LEU A 4 2.61 -21.96 20.28
N GLU A 5 1.46 -22.64 20.41
CA GLU A 5 0.56 -22.90 19.28
C GLU A 5 -0.07 -21.62 18.70
N HIS A 6 -0.43 -20.65 19.55
CA HIS A 6 -0.93 -19.35 19.09
C HIS A 6 0.15 -18.56 18.33
N LEU A 7 1.41 -18.63 18.76
CA LEU A 7 2.51 -17.94 18.07
C LEU A 7 2.81 -18.54 16.70
N ASP A 8 2.69 -19.86 16.55
CA ASP A 8 2.84 -20.51 15.24
C ASP A 8 1.69 -20.16 14.29
N GLU A 9 0.46 -20.06 14.78
CA GLU A 9 -0.66 -19.57 13.98
C GLU A 9 -0.44 -18.11 13.55
N LEU A 10 -0.03 -17.24 14.47
CA LEU A 10 0.30 -15.85 14.18
C LEU A 10 1.39 -15.75 13.12
N ARG A 11 2.46 -16.55 13.21
CA ARG A 11 3.55 -16.57 12.21
C ARG A 11 3.04 -16.91 10.81
N GLY A 12 2.20 -17.94 10.70
CA GLY A 12 1.60 -18.36 9.44
C GLY A 12 0.68 -17.29 8.84
N ARG A 13 -0.12 -16.64 9.67
CA ARG A 13 -1.01 -15.54 9.26
C ARG A 13 -0.23 -14.30 8.85
N LEU A 14 0.79 -13.94 9.61
CA LEU A 14 1.65 -12.80 9.33
C LEU A 14 2.36 -12.94 7.98
N LEU A 15 2.90 -14.12 7.67
CA LEU A 15 3.54 -14.38 6.38
C LEU A 15 2.57 -14.18 5.21
N LYS A 16 1.34 -14.71 5.31
CA LYS A 16 0.31 -14.52 4.28
C LYS A 16 -0.07 -13.05 4.11
N ALA A 17 -0.23 -12.33 5.22
CA ALA A 17 -0.53 -10.91 5.23
C ALA A 17 0.58 -10.08 4.57
N VAL A 18 1.84 -10.36 4.89
CA VAL A 18 3.00 -9.69 4.28
C VAL A 18 3.06 -9.97 2.78
N ILE A 19 2.88 -11.22 2.36
CA ILE A 19 2.88 -11.58 0.92
C ILE A 19 1.76 -10.85 0.19
N ALA A 20 0.54 -10.86 0.74
CA ALA A 20 -0.60 -10.17 0.14
C ALA A 20 -0.38 -8.66 0.06
N LEU A 21 0.22 -8.05 1.09
CA LEU A 21 0.57 -6.64 1.08
C LEU A 21 1.61 -6.32 0.01
N VAL A 22 2.70 -7.10 -0.07
CA VAL A 22 3.75 -6.90 -1.09
C VAL A 22 3.16 -7.01 -2.50
N LEU A 23 2.34 -8.04 -2.76
CA LEU A 23 1.66 -8.18 -4.05
C LEU A 23 0.71 -7.01 -4.33
N GLY A 24 -0.05 -6.57 -3.31
CA GLY A 24 -0.90 -5.39 -3.41
C GLY A 24 -0.11 -4.13 -3.78
N ILE A 25 1.05 -3.90 -3.17
CA ILE A 25 1.92 -2.75 -3.46
C ILE A 25 2.48 -2.83 -4.88
N VAL A 26 2.90 -4.01 -5.33
CA VAL A 26 3.38 -4.23 -6.70
C VAL A 26 2.27 -3.90 -7.71
N VAL A 27 1.05 -4.38 -7.48
CA VAL A 27 -0.11 -4.04 -8.32
C VAL A 27 -0.43 -2.54 -8.24
N GLY A 28 -0.39 -1.97 -7.04
CA GLY A 28 -0.60 -0.55 -6.77
C GLY A 28 0.38 0.34 -7.53
N ALA A 29 1.64 -0.08 -7.69
CA ALA A 29 2.65 0.64 -8.45
C ALA A 29 2.25 0.86 -9.91
N PHE A 30 1.63 -0.13 -10.57
CA PHE A 30 1.18 -0.02 -11.95
C PHE A 30 -0.01 0.93 -12.15
N ILE A 31 -0.80 1.17 -11.11
CA ILE A 31 -1.98 2.04 -11.15
C ILE A 31 -1.77 3.38 -10.42
N THR A 32 -0.55 3.66 -9.95
CA THR A 32 -0.26 4.87 -9.15
C THR A 32 -0.42 6.15 -9.98
N GLU A 33 0.01 6.13 -11.23
CA GLU A 33 -0.04 7.31 -12.13
C GLU A 33 -1.48 7.79 -12.42
N PRO A 34 -2.43 6.93 -12.86
CA PRO A 34 -3.81 7.38 -13.06
C PRO A 34 -4.46 7.82 -11.73
N VAL A 35 -4.18 7.15 -10.62
CA VAL A 35 -4.70 7.56 -9.31
C VAL A 35 -4.15 8.92 -8.88
N LEU A 36 -2.86 9.18 -9.11
CA LEU A 36 -2.25 10.47 -8.81
C LEU A 36 -2.89 11.60 -9.63
N HIS A 37 -3.20 11.35 -10.90
CA HIS A 37 -3.91 12.31 -11.75
C HIS A 37 -5.30 12.65 -11.19
N GLU A 38 -6.07 11.64 -10.78
CA GLU A 38 -7.37 11.84 -10.14
C GLU A 38 -7.26 12.59 -8.80
N LEU A 39 -6.21 12.34 -8.02
CA LEU A 39 -5.94 13.06 -6.77
C LEU A 39 -5.58 14.54 -6.98
N ILE A 40 -4.96 14.88 -8.12
CA ILE A 40 -4.54 16.24 -8.47
C ILE A 40 -5.65 17.00 -9.21
N ALA A 41 -6.58 16.32 -9.88
CA ALA A 41 -7.67 16.95 -10.62
C ALA A 41 -8.46 18.04 -9.83
N PRO A 42 -8.76 17.86 -8.52
CA PRO A 42 -9.46 18.87 -7.72
C PRO A 42 -8.66 20.16 -7.48
N LEU A 43 -7.35 20.17 -7.75
CA LEU A 43 -6.49 21.34 -7.54
C LEU A 43 -6.70 22.45 -8.58
N GLY A 44 -7.56 22.23 -9.59
CA GLY A 44 -8.01 23.30 -10.48
C GLY A 44 -6.89 23.97 -11.29
N GLY A 45 -5.81 23.23 -11.60
CA GLY A 45 -4.65 23.74 -12.32
C GLY A 45 -3.48 24.18 -11.45
N LEU A 46 -3.63 24.17 -10.12
CA LEU A 46 -2.49 24.30 -9.21
C LEU A 46 -1.62 23.05 -9.30
N ARG A 47 -0.32 23.25 -9.54
CA ARG A 47 0.64 22.15 -9.63
C ARG A 47 1.25 21.87 -8.26
N PRO A 48 1.32 20.59 -7.83
CA PRO A 48 2.04 20.24 -6.62
C PRO A 48 3.49 20.72 -6.70
N TYR A 49 3.95 21.40 -5.66
CA TYR A 49 5.34 21.83 -5.53
C TYR A 49 6.15 20.73 -4.84
N ALA A 50 7.28 20.35 -5.43
CA ALA A 50 8.20 19.37 -4.85
C ALA A 50 9.23 20.08 -3.98
N GLU A 51 9.19 19.86 -2.67
CA GLU A 51 10.10 20.48 -1.70
C GLU A 51 11.55 19.97 -1.80
N SER A 52 11.74 18.79 -2.38
CA SER A 52 13.06 18.17 -2.54
C SER A 52 13.10 17.27 -3.78
N PRO A 53 14.30 16.95 -4.31
CA PRO A 53 14.45 16.04 -5.45
C PRO A 53 13.86 14.64 -5.19
N THR A 54 13.76 14.24 -3.92
CA THR A 54 13.23 12.95 -3.50
C THR A 54 11.73 12.98 -3.20
N ALA A 55 11.09 14.15 -3.14
CA ALA A 55 9.66 14.27 -2.86
C ALA A 55 8.78 13.58 -3.91
N PRO A 56 8.99 13.73 -5.23
CA PRO A 56 8.17 13.05 -6.24
C PRO A 56 8.22 11.51 -6.15
N PRO A 57 9.39 10.83 -6.13
CA PRO A 57 9.42 9.38 -6.00
C PRO A 57 8.90 8.90 -4.64
N ALA A 58 9.10 9.66 -3.56
CA ALA A 58 8.53 9.34 -2.26
C ALA A 58 6.99 9.43 -2.26
N ALA A 59 6.40 10.40 -2.96
CA ALA A 59 4.95 10.52 -3.10
C ALA A 59 4.37 9.33 -3.87
N LEU A 60 5.00 8.91 -4.97
CA LEU A 60 4.59 7.73 -5.73
C LEU A 60 4.65 6.46 -4.89
N TYR A 61 5.73 6.27 -4.13
CA TYR A 61 5.87 5.11 -3.23
C TYR A 61 4.81 5.10 -2.12
N LYS A 62 4.52 6.25 -1.50
CA LYS A 62 3.47 6.36 -0.48
C LYS A 62 2.10 6.04 -1.07
N LEU A 63 1.82 6.53 -2.27
CA LEU A 63 0.55 6.30 -2.95
C LEU A 63 0.38 4.83 -3.34
N SER A 64 1.41 4.21 -3.94
CA SER A 64 1.39 2.78 -4.27
C SER A 64 1.22 1.90 -3.03
N ALA A 65 1.87 2.29 -1.91
CA ALA A 65 1.70 1.60 -0.63
C ALA A 65 0.28 1.70 -0.08
N GLY A 66 -0.35 2.89 -0.15
CA GLY A 66 -1.73 3.10 0.28
C GLY A 66 -2.74 2.33 -0.58
N ILE A 67 -2.54 2.31 -1.90
CA ILE A 67 -3.34 1.51 -2.83
C ILE A 67 -3.16 0.02 -2.54
N GLY A 68 -1.92 -0.44 -2.39
CA GLY A 68 -1.61 -1.84 -2.11
C GLY A 68 -2.21 -2.33 -0.80
N LEU A 69 -2.20 -1.49 0.25
CA LEU A 69 -2.88 -1.78 1.51
C LEU A 69 -4.39 -1.90 1.32
N SER A 70 -4.98 -1.04 0.49
CA SER A 70 -6.41 -1.06 0.18
C SER A 70 -6.81 -2.34 -0.56
N ILE A 71 -5.96 -2.81 -1.49
CA ILE A 71 -6.15 -4.07 -2.23
C ILE A 71 -5.95 -5.28 -1.30
N ALA A 72 -4.97 -5.24 -0.41
CA ALA A 72 -4.63 -6.36 0.48
C ALA A 72 -5.60 -6.54 1.66
N ARG A 73 -6.51 -5.58 1.91
CA ARG A 73 -7.48 -5.61 3.01
C ARG A 73 -8.23 -6.93 3.20
N PRO A 74 -8.78 -7.58 2.15
CA PRO A 74 -9.52 -8.83 2.32
C PRO A 74 -8.67 -9.95 2.91
N VAL A 75 -7.38 -10.01 2.57
CA VAL A 75 -6.44 -11.01 3.10
C VAL A 75 -5.99 -10.64 4.51
N LEU A 76 -5.80 -9.34 4.78
CA LEU A 76 -5.44 -8.83 6.10
C LEU A 76 -6.55 -9.03 7.14
N MET A 77 -7.81 -8.92 6.72
CA MET A 77 -8.99 -9.05 7.58
C MET A 77 -9.54 -10.48 7.65
N TYR A 78 -8.91 -11.44 6.97
CA TYR A 78 -9.36 -12.82 7.03
C TYR A 78 -9.18 -13.37 8.47
N PRO A 79 -10.25 -13.95 9.07
CA PRO A 79 -10.26 -14.39 10.45
C PRO A 79 -9.27 -15.52 10.74
#